data_AF-A0A0P9YBB1-F1
#
_entry.id   AF-A0A0P9YBB1-F1
#
_cell.length_a   1.000
_cell.length_b   1.000
_cell.length_c   1.000
_cell.angle_alpha   90.00
_cell.angle_beta   90.00
_cell.angle_gamma   90.00
#
_symmetry.space_group_name_H-M   'P 1'
#
loop_
_entity.id
_entity.type
_entity.pdbx_description
1 polymer ?
#
loop_
_entity_poly.entity_id
_entity_poly.type
_entity_poly.pdbx_seq_one_letter_code
_entity_poly.pdbx_strand_id
1 'polypeptide(L)' 'MTFMGEFELIRHYFAAAPCAQAREEVALGIGDDCALLALPSGEQMAISTDTLVAGVHFPDVCDPFLLGQRALA' A
#
# COMPACT_ATOMS: atom_id res chain seq x y z
N MET A 1 -8.55 -2.50 -25.99
CA MET A 1 -7.45 -2.75 -25.03
C MET A 1 -8.06 -2.74 -23.66
N THR A 2 -8.11 -3.87 -22.97
CA THR A 2 -8.49 -3.91 -21.55
C THR A 2 -7.41 -3.19 -20.76
N PHE A 3 -7.78 -2.13 -20.05
CA PHE A 3 -6.88 -1.41 -19.16
C PHE A 3 -6.51 -2.34 -18.00
N MET A 4 -5.22 -2.56 -17.78
CA MET A 4 -4.75 -3.32 -16.64
C MET A 4 -4.87 -2.42 -15.41
N GLY A 5 -5.79 -2.75 -14.50
CA GLY A 5 -5.97 -2.02 -13.25
C GLY A 5 -4.76 -2.15 -12.33
N GLU A 6 -4.72 -1.32 -11.28
CA GLU A 6 -3.61 -1.26 -10.33
C GLU A 6 -3.24 -2.63 -9.74
N PHE A 7 -4.21 -3.38 -9.22
CA PHE A 7 -3.95 -4.69 -8.63
C PHE A 7 -3.33 -5.67 -9.63
N GLU A 8 -3.79 -5.68 -10.88
CA GLU A 8 -3.23 -6.55 -11.91
C GLU A 8 -1.80 -6.13 -12.28
N LEU A 9 -1.53 -4.83 -12.31
CA LEU A 9 -0.18 -4.31 -12.55
C LEU A 9 0.78 -4.69 -11.42
N ILE A 10 0.37 -4.53 -10.16
CA ILE A 10 1.19 -4.92 -9.00
C ILE A 10 1.48 -6.42 -9.04
N ARG A 11 0.45 -7.24 -9.27
CA ARG A 11 0.60 -8.70 -9.34
C ARG A 11 1.53 -9.11 -10.48
N HIS A 12 1.38 -8.52 -11.66
CA HIS A 12 2.19 -8.85 -12.82
C HIS A 12 3.69 -8.62 -12.59
N TYR A 13 4.06 -7.50 -11.97
CA TYR A 13 5.46 -7.13 -11.81
C TYR A 13 6.09 -7.57 -10.49
N PHE A 14 5.32 -7.72 -9.41
CA PHE A 14 5.90 -7.87 -8.06
C PHE A 14 5.56 -9.19 -7.36
N ALA A 15 4.56 -9.96 -7.82
CA ALA A 15 4.17 -11.20 -7.12
C ALA A 15 5.27 -12.28 -7.12
N ALA A 16 6.20 -12.23 -8.09
CA ALA A 16 7.33 -13.17 -8.17
C ALA A 16 8.56 -12.73 -7.35
N ALA A 17 8.55 -11.52 -6.77
CA ALA A 17 9.69 -11.02 -6.02
C ALA A 17 9.93 -11.88 -4.75
N PRO A 18 11.19 -12.13 -4.35
CA PRO A 18 11.49 -12.91 -3.14
C PRO A 18 10.86 -12.37 -1.85
N CYS A 19 10.65 -11.06 -1.77
CA CYS A 19 9.97 -10.42 -0.63
C CYS A 19 8.45 -10.59 -0.64
N ALA A 20 7.85 -10.91 -1.78
CA ALA A 20 6.40 -11.12 -1.93
C ALA A 20 6.00 -12.59 -1.79
N GLN A 21 6.97 -13.51 -1.65
CA GLN A 21 6.67 -14.93 -1.41
C GLN A 21 6.03 -15.13 -0.04
N ALA A 22 5.15 -16.13 0.05
CA ALA A 22 4.46 -16.47 1.29
C ALA A 22 5.46 -16.77 2.42
N ARG A 23 5.22 -16.16 3.58
CA ARG A 23 5.97 -16.37 4.82
C ARG A 23 4.99 -16.52 5.97
N GLU A 24 5.36 -17.27 7.00
CA GLU A 24 4.48 -17.52 8.15
C GLU A 24 4.11 -16.21 8.88
N GLU A 25 4.99 -15.23 8.86
CA GLU A 25 4.78 -13.93 9.49
C GLU A 25 3.85 -13.00 8.69
N VAL A 26 3.58 -13.31 7.42
CA VAL A 26 2.73 -12.51 6.54
C VAL A 26 1.38 -13.19 6.39
N ALA A 27 0.39 -12.74 7.17
CA ALA A 27 -0.97 -13.25 7.12
C ALA A 27 -1.71 -12.83 5.83
N LEU A 28 -1.40 -11.64 5.30
CA LEU A 28 -1.93 -11.14 4.02
C LEU A 28 -0.86 -10.34 3.27
N GLY A 29 -0.52 -10.79 2.06
CA GLY A 29 0.43 -10.14 1.15
C GLY A 29 -0.26 -9.32 0.05
N ILE A 30 0.32 -9.30 -1.15
CA ILE A 30 -0.21 -8.55 -2.31
C ILE A 30 -1.67 -8.95 -2.61
N GLY A 31 -2.55 -7.96 -2.72
CA GLY A 31 -3.92 -8.14 -3.22
C GLY A 31 -5.00 -7.37 -2.46
N ASP A 32 -4.64 -6.55 -1.48
CA ASP A 32 -5.56 -5.76 -0.65
C ASP A 32 -4.94 -4.37 -0.36
N ASP A 33 -5.68 -3.50 0.32
CA ASP A 33 -5.29 -2.11 0.62
C ASP A 33 -4.14 -1.99 1.64
N CYS A 34 -3.87 -3.05 2.41
CA CYS A 34 -2.76 -3.12 3.34
C CYS A 34 -2.24 -4.56 3.48
N ALA A 35 -1.00 -4.70 3.97
CA ALA A 35 -0.48 -5.99 4.38
C ALA A 35 -0.89 -6.31 5.82
N LEU A 36 -1.13 -7.58 6.10
CA LEU A 36 -1.34 -8.07 7.47
C LEU A 36 -0.16 -8.93 7.90
N LEU A 37 0.45 -8.60 9.03
CA LEU A 37 1.48 -9.39 9.67
C LEU A 37 0.91 -10.12 10.87
N ALA A 38 1.23 -11.40 11.00
CA ALA A 38 0.85 -12.19 12.17
C ALA A 38 1.65 -11.73 13.40
N LEU A 39 0.96 -11.47 14.50
CA LEU A 39 1.56 -11.18 15.79
C LEU A 39 1.36 -12.35 16.76
N PRO A 40 2.18 -12.46 17.82
CA PRO A 40 1.90 -13.35 18.94
C PRO A 40 0.50 -13.09 19.52
N SER A 41 -0.05 -14.11 20.19
CA SER A 41 -1.38 -14.05 20.83
C SER A 41 -2.57 -14.02 19.85
N GLY A 42 -2.35 -14.30 18.56
CA GLY A 42 -3.42 -14.39 17.56
C GLY A 42 -3.92 -13.05 17.04
N GLU A 43 -3.16 -11.97 17.28
CA GLU A 43 -3.43 -10.64 16.72
C GLU A 43 -2.77 -10.47 15.35
N GLN A 44 -3.18 -9.43 14.62
CA GLN A 44 -2.61 -9.06 13.33
C GLN A 44 -2.29 -7.57 13.29
N MET A 45 -1.12 -7.22 12.74
CA MET A 45 -0.73 -5.84 12.47
C MET A 45 -1.04 -5.50 11.01
N ALA A 46 -1.88 -4.48 10.79
CA ALA A 46 -2.09 -3.90 9.47
C ALA A 46 -1.04 -2.83 9.19
N ILE A 47 -0.43 -2.88 8.00
CA ILE A 47 0.57 -1.91 7.55
C ILE A 47 0.23 -1.47 6.14
N SER A 48 0.04 -0.17 5.93
CA SER A 48 -0.05 0.46 4.60
C SER A 48 1.04 1.52 4.44
N THR A 49 1.25 1.96 3.20
CA THR A 49 2.10 3.10 2.89
C THR A 49 1.53 3.80 1.66
N ASP A 50 1.17 5.06 1.83
CA ASP A 50 0.65 5.89 0.76
C ASP A 50 1.66 6.97 0.36
N THR A 51 1.60 7.38 -0.91
CA THR A 51 2.44 8.48 -1.43
C THR A 51 1.55 9.53 -2.09
N LEU A 52 1.68 10.78 -1.63
CA LEU A 52 1.01 11.93 -2.24
C LEU A 52 1.99 12.72 -3.10
N VAL A 53 1.57 13.03 -4.33
CA VAL A 53 2.37 13.72 -5.35
C VAL A 53 1.72 15.07 -5.68
N ALA A 54 2.52 16.14 -5.67
CA ALA A 54 2.07 17.49 -6.05
C ALA A 54 1.56 17.53 -7.51
N GLY A 55 0.52 18.32 -7.75
CA GLY A 55 -0.17 18.40 -9.05
C GLY A 55 -1.08 17.20 -9.36
N VAL A 56 -1.04 16.13 -8.55
CA VAL A 56 -1.90 14.93 -8.70
C VAL A 56 -2.84 14.81 -7.51
N HIS A 57 -2.28 14.73 -6.30
CA HIS A 57 -3.02 14.49 -5.06
C HIS A 57 -3.33 15.77 -4.28
N PHE A 58 -2.52 16.82 -4.50
CA PHE A 58 -2.67 18.15 -3.93
C PHE A 58 -2.05 19.21 -4.87
N PRO A 59 -2.44 20.49 -4.80
CA PRO A 59 -1.90 21.55 -5.67
C PRO A 59 -0.42 21.83 -5.42
N ASP A 60 0.31 22.34 -6.42
CA ASP A 60 1.74 22.68 -6.28
C ASP A 60 2.01 23.68 -5.14
N VAL A 61 1.13 24.66 -4.97
CA VAL A 61 1.13 25.57 -3.82
C VAL A 61 0.02 25.12 -2.87
N CYS A 62 0.40 24.62 -1.70
CA CYS A 62 -0.54 24.13 -0.70
C CYS A 62 -0.18 24.64 0.71
N ASP A 63 -1.18 24.63 1.59
CA ASP A 63 -0.96 24.81 3.03
C ASP A 63 -0.29 23.53 3.59
N PRO A 64 0.93 23.62 4.18
CA PRO A 64 1.64 22.45 4.68
C PRO A 64 0.91 21.71 5.80
N PHE A 65 0.15 22.42 6.64
CA PHE A 65 -0.59 21.81 7.74
C PHE A 65 -1.75 20.96 7.18
N LEU A 66 -2.50 21.49 6.22
CA LEU A 66 -3.57 20.74 5.56
C LEU A 66 -3.04 19.56 4.74
N LEU A 67 -1.86 19.69 4.13
CA LEU A 67 -1.18 18.57 3.48
C LEU A 67 -0.83 17.47 4.48
N GLY A 68 -0.30 17.83 5.65
CA GLY A 68 -0.01 16.87 6.73
C GLY A 68 -1.26 16.14 7.21
N GLN A 69 -2.38 16.84 7.37
CA GLN A 69 -3.66 16.22 7.71
C GLN A 69 -4.11 15.24 6.62
N ARG A 70 -4.04 15.64 5.34
CA ARG A 70 -4.42 14.78 4.20
C ARG A 70 -3.52 13.55 4.07
N ALA A 71 -2.24 13.66 4.41
CA ALA A 71 -1.29 12.54 4.34
C ALA A 71 -1.55 11.46 5.39
N LEU A 72 -2.21 11.80 6.50
CA LEU A 72 -2.56 10.85 7.56
C LEU A 72 -3.99 10.29 7.43
N ALA A 73 -4.89 11.07 6.85
CA ALA A 73 -6.33 10.82 6.82
C ALA A 73 -6.74 9.67 5.88
#